data_AF-A0A497FTT1-F1
#
_entry.id   AF-A0A497FTT1-F1
#
_cell.length_a   1.000
_cell.length_b   1.000
_cell.length_c   1.000
_cell.angle_alpha   90.00
_cell.angle_beta   90.00
_cell.angle_gamma   90.00
#
_symmetry.space_group_name_H-M   'P 1'
#
loop_
_entity.id
_entity.type
_entity.pdbx_description
1 polymer ?
#
loop_
_entity_poly.entity_id
_entity_poly.type
_entity_poly.pdbx_seq_one_letter_code
_entity_poly.pdbx_strand_id
1 'polypeptide(L)'
;MWVGLWRCVLSVKGSVEALWRRVSRVLWEIWCVLWEVYVSFMRFVEARAVLEEILCSSCGRVCLVYAGYDYFREFLVGRGARVVVVEADDRGGDYPWEFCVLLFRGRRVELFWKFKVVESVEVYWRLGDGV
;
A
#
# COMPACT_ATOMS: atom_id res chain seq x y z
N MET A 1 3.06 19.98 -58.52
CA MET A 1 2.40 20.66 -57.39
C MET A 1 1.88 19.69 -56.32
N TRP A 2 1.12 18.65 -56.68
CA TRP A 2 0.54 17.69 -55.74
C TRP A 2 1.55 16.91 -54.86
N VAL A 3 2.68 16.46 -55.42
CA VAL A 3 3.69 15.68 -54.68
C VAL A 3 4.34 16.47 -53.52
N GLY A 4 4.50 17.79 -53.68
CA GLY A 4 5.04 18.66 -52.62
C GLY A 4 4.07 18.83 -51.45
N LEU A 5 2.76 18.91 -51.74
CA LEU A 5 1.70 19.05 -50.75
C LEU A 5 1.57 17.77 -49.91
N TRP A 6 1.65 16.60 -50.54
CA TRP A 6 1.66 15.30 -49.85
C TRP A 6 2.91 15.09 -48.97
N ARG A 7 4.09 15.56 -49.38
CA ARG A 7 5.30 15.53 -48.53
C ARG A 7 5.16 16.43 -47.30
N CYS A 8 4.57 17.62 -47.45
CA CYS A 8 4.29 18.50 -46.31
C CYS A 8 3.30 17.85 -45.33
N VAL A 9 2.21 17.25 -45.82
CA VAL A 9 1.23 16.56 -44.96
C VAL A 9 1.86 15.40 -44.20
N LEU A 10 2.66 14.56 -44.86
CA LEU A 10 3.37 13.44 -44.20
C LEU A 10 4.40 13.92 -43.18
N SER A 11 5.11 15.02 -43.47
CA SER A 11 6.07 15.62 -42.53
C SER A 11 5.37 16.19 -41.29
N VAL A 12 4.23 16.88 -41.47
CA VAL A 12 3.44 17.40 -40.35
C VAL A 12 2.87 16.27 -39.51
N LYS A 13 2.35 15.21 -40.15
CA LYS A 13 1.84 14.02 -39.45
C LYS A 13 2.94 13.34 -38.63
N GLY A 14 4.14 13.16 -39.18
CA GLY A 14 5.28 12.58 -38.46
C GLY A 14 5.73 13.42 -37.26
N SER A 15 5.74 14.76 -37.41
CA SER A 15 6.05 15.68 -36.32
C SER A 15 5.00 15.65 -35.21
N VAL A 16 3.72 15.58 -35.56
CA VAL A 16 2.61 15.46 -34.59
C VAL A 16 2.68 14.14 -33.84
N GLU A 17 2.94 13.01 -34.51
CA GLU A 17 3.08 11.70 -33.88
C GLU A 17 4.30 11.63 -32.95
N ALA A 18 5.40 12.29 -33.31
CA ALA A 18 6.59 12.38 -32.45
C ALA A 18 6.32 13.24 -31.21
N LEU A 19 5.58 14.35 -31.37
CA LEU A 19 5.21 15.23 -30.27
C LEU A 19 4.20 14.55 -29.34
N TRP A 20 3.22 13.84 -29.90
CA TRP A 20 2.25 13.04 -29.14
C TRP A 20 2.93 11.97 -28.29
N ARG A 21 3.88 11.21 -28.84
CA ARG A 21 4.65 10.20 -28.07
C ARG A 21 5.45 10.80 -26.91
N ARG A 22 5.96 12.02 -27.08
CA ARG A 22 6.66 12.74 -25.99
C ARG A 22 5.67 13.19 -24.92
N VAL A 23 4.56 13.81 -25.32
CA VAL A 23 3.51 14.26 -24.39
C VAL A 23 2.91 13.09 -23.64
N SER A 24 2.60 11.98 -24.31
CA SER A 24 2.04 10.78 -23.68
C SER A 24 2.98 10.18 -22.64
N ARG A 25 4.29 10.19 -22.90
CA ARG A 25 5.29 9.73 -21.93
C ARG A 25 5.34 10.62 -20.69
N VAL A 26 5.35 11.95 -20.88
CA VAL A 26 5.33 12.91 -19.77
C VAL A 26 4.04 12.76 -18.94
N LEU A 27 2.89 12.61 -19.60
CA LEU A 27 1.62 12.37 -18.91
C LEU A 27 1.62 11.05 -18.15
N TRP A 28 2.22 10.00 -18.70
CA TRP A 28 2.39 8.72 -18.01
C TRP A 28 3.27 8.84 -16.77
N GLU A 29 4.41 9.53 -16.88
CA GLU A 29 5.31 9.79 -15.75
C GLU A 29 4.59 10.60 -14.65
N ILE A 30 3.86 11.65 -15.02
CA ILE A 30 3.04 12.44 -14.08
C ILE A 30 1.98 11.56 -13.43
N TRP A 31 1.30 10.70 -14.20
CA TRP A 31 0.30 9.77 -13.69
C TRP A 31 0.90 8.77 -12.70
N CYS A 32 2.06 8.19 -13.00
CA CYS A 32 2.76 7.29 -12.08
C CYS A 32 3.09 7.99 -10.76
N VAL A 33 3.62 9.22 -10.80
CA VAL A 33 3.92 9.99 -9.59
C VAL A 33 2.65 10.32 -8.80
N LEU A 34 1.59 10.76 -9.48
CA LEU A 34 0.29 11.03 -8.83
C LEU A 34 -0.29 9.77 -8.18
N TRP A 35 -0.17 8.63 -8.85
CA TRP A 35 -0.62 7.34 -8.34
C TRP A 35 0.16 6.92 -7.09
N GLU A 36 1.50 7.06 -7.09
CA GLU A 36 2.33 6.78 -5.92
C GLU A 36 1.97 7.68 -4.72
N VAL A 37 1.78 8.97 -4.96
CA VAL A 37 1.35 9.92 -3.93
C VAL A 37 -0.03 9.55 -3.40
N TYR A 38 -0.96 9.20 -4.28
CA TYR A 38 -2.30 8.76 -3.91
C TYR A 38 -2.26 7.51 -3.01
N VAL A 39 -1.51 6.47 -3.41
CA VAL A 39 -1.37 5.24 -2.63
C VAL A 39 -0.71 5.52 -1.28
N SER A 40 0.33 6.35 -1.24
CA SER A 40 0.99 6.74 0.02
C SER A 40 0.05 7.51 0.95
N PHE A 41 -0.79 8.38 0.40
CA PHE A 41 -1.79 9.10 1.19
C PHE A 41 -2.86 8.16 1.75
N MET A 42 -3.38 7.25 0.91
CA MET A 42 -4.37 6.25 1.32
C MET A 42 -3.82 5.31 2.40
N ARG A 43 -2.56 4.89 2.28
CA ARG A 43 -1.83 4.13 3.32
C ARG A 43 -1.87 4.83 4.67
N PHE A 44 -1.58 6.13 4.69
CA PHE A 44 -1.60 6.93 5.92
C PHE A 44 -3.01 7.06 6.49
N VAL A 45 -4.00 7.38 5.65
CA VAL A 45 -5.40 7.54 6.07
C VAL A 45 -5.95 6.23 6.65
N GLU A 46 -5.74 5.11 5.97
CA GLU A 46 -6.17 3.79 6.45
C GLU A 46 -5.51 3.43 7.78
N ALA A 47 -4.19 3.59 7.90
CA ALA A 47 -3.49 3.31 9.14
C ALA A 47 -3.99 4.18 10.31
N ARG A 48 -4.32 5.46 10.06
CA ARG A 48 -4.92 6.35 11.06
C ARG A 48 -6.33 5.90 11.45
N ALA A 49 -7.17 5.53 10.50
CA ALA A 49 -8.52 5.06 10.75
C ALA A 49 -8.52 3.80 11.61
N VAL A 50 -7.71 2.80 11.26
CA VAL A 50 -7.60 1.56 12.03
C VAL A 50 -7.01 1.82 13.42
N LEU A 51 -6.06 2.73 13.56
CA LEU A 51 -5.55 3.14 14.87
C LEU A 51 -6.65 3.76 15.75
N GLU A 52 -7.49 4.62 15.18
CA GLU A 52 -8.61 5.21 15.91
C GLU A 52 -9.64 4.15 16.32
N GLU A 53 -9.94 3.18 15.46
CA GLU A 53 -10.78 2.04 15.84
C GLU A 53 -10.16 1.18 16.94
N ILE A 54 -8.84 0.94 16.89
CA ILE A 54 -8.10 0.27 17.97
C ILE A 54 -8.26 1.04 19.27
N LEU A 55 -8.26 2.36 19.27
CA LEU A 55 -8.39 3.17 20.47
C LEU A 55 -9.82 3.22 21.01
N CYS A 56 -10.83 3.18 20.13
CA CYS A 56 -12.24 3.37 20.49
C CYS A 56 -12.97 2.07 20.85
N SER A 57 -12.58 0.92 20.26
CA SER A 57 -13.30 -0.35 20.41
C SER A 57 -12.54 -1.33 21.30
N SER A 58 -13.20 -2.11 22.15
CA SER A 58 -12.55 -3.10 23.03
C SER A 58 -11.94 -4.29 22.27
N CYS A 59 -12.49 -4.62 21.11
CA CYS A 59 -11.94 -5.58 20.15
C CYS A 59 -12.36 -5.22 18.71
N GLY A 60 -11.68 -5.80 17.73
CA GLY A 60 -12.01 -5.61 16.32
C GLY A 60 -11.09 -6.38 15.38
N ARG A 61 -11.49 -6.44 14.11
CA ARG A 61 -10.71 -7.00 13.01
C ARG A 61 -10.89 -6.16 11.76
N VAL A 62 -9.79 -5.81 11.10
CA VAL A 62 -9.79 -5.08 9.82
C VAL A 62 -8.79 -5.72 8.86
N CYS A 63 -9.16 -5.81 7.59
CA CYS A 63 -8.23 -6.14 6.51
C CYS A 63 -7.74 -4.83 5.90
N LEU A 64 -6.42 -4.65 5.81
CA LEU A 64 -5.83 -3.47 5.19
C LEU A 64 -5.79 -3.66 3.67
N VAL A 65 -6.14 -2.60 2.94
CA VAL A 65 -6.15 -2.55 1.47
C VAL A 65 -4.93 -1.80 0.93
N TYR A 66 -4.47 -0.77 1.63
CA TYR A 66 -3.38 0.10 1.20
C TYR A 66 -2.17 -0.04 2.12
N ALA A 67 -2.40 0.09 3.43
CA ALA A 67 -1.41 -0.02 4.48
C ALA A 67 -0.92 -1.48 4.53
N GLY A 68 0.24 -1.73 3.92
CA GLY A 68 0.90 -3.03 4.01
C GLY A 68 1.29 -3.36 5.45
N TYR A 69 1.69 -4.62 5.66
CA TYR A 69 2.10 -5.15 6.95
C TYR A 69 3.21 -4.32 7.59
N ASP A 70 4.31 -4.09 6.85
CA ASP A 70 5.48 -3.35 7.36
C ASP A 70 5.12 -1.92 7.74
N TYR A 71 4.41 -1.23 6.85
CA TYR A 71 4.01 0.16 7.07
C TYR A 71 3.14 0.29 8.33
N PHE A 72 2.14 -0.58 8.50
CA PHE A 72 1.25 -0.50 9.65
C PHE A 72 1.96 -0.88 10.96
N ARG A 73 2.83 -1.90 10.91
CA ARG A 73 3.67 -2.29 12.05
C ARG A 73 4.57 -1.13 12.49
N GLU A 74 5.32 -0.52 11.57
CA GLU A 74 6.19 0.63 11.86
C GLU A 74 5.38 1.83 12.38
N PHE A 75 4.21 2.08 11.80
CA PHE A 75 3.31 3.15 12.20
C PHE A 75 2.79 3.00 13.64
N LEU A 76 2.52 1.77 14.09
CA LEU A 76 2.16 1.49 15.49
C LEU A 76 3.37 1.59 16.42
N VAL A 77 4.52 1.04 16.03
CA VAL A 77 5.76 1.11 16.81
C VAL A 77 6.19 2.57 17.02
N GLY A 78 6.12 3.40 15.97
CA GLY A 78 6.38 4.84 16.05
C GLY A 78 5.43 5.61 16.97
N ARG A 79 4.30 5.01 17.38
CA ARG A 79 3.37 5.55 18.39
C ARG A 79 3.51 4.92 19.78
N GLY A 80 4.55 4.12 19.98
CA GLY A 80 4.86 3.50 21.26
C GLY A 80 4.28 2.09 21.44
N ALA A 81 3.86 1.43 20.36
CA ALA A 81 3.58 0.00 20.42
C ALA A 81 4.89 -0.78 20.63
N ARG A 82 4.84 -1.83 21.46
CA ARG A 82 5.95 -2.74 21.71
C ARG A 82 5.70 -4.04 20.98
N VAL A 83 6.65 -4.47 20.15
CA VAL A 83 6.61 -5.79 19.52
C VAL A 83 6.91 -6.84 20.59
N VAL A 84 6.03 -7.82 20.74
CA VAL A 84 6.18 -8.92 21.72
C VAL A 84 6.63 -10.19 21.02
N VAL A 85 5.96 -10.53 19.92
CA VAL A 85 6.20 -11.76 19.17
C VAL A 85 6.25 -11.41 17.70
N VAL A 86 7.22 -12.00 17.00
CA VAL A 86 7.26 -12.06 15.54
C VAL A 86 7.54 -13.50 15.16
N GLU A 87 6.63 -14.10 14.43
CA GLU A 87 6.76 -15.42 13.84
C GLU A 87 6.68 -15.27 12.33
N ALA A 88 7.63 -15.82 11.61
CA ALA A 88 7.66 -15.86 10.16
C ALA A 88 7.98 -17.29 9.73
N ASP A 89 7.30 -17.76 8.69
CA ASP A 89 7.59 -19.07 8.11
C ASP A 89 8.41 -18.92 6.82
N ASP A 90 9.69 -19.24 6.96
CA ASP A 90 10.65 -19.29 5.86
C ASP A 90 10.85 -20.73 5.35
N ARG A 91 10.16 -21.73 5.94
CA ARG A 91 10.58 -23.14 5.94
C ARG A 91 9.62 -24.11 5.25
N GLY A 92 8.86 -23.65 4.25
CA GLY A 92 8.30 -24.54 3.23
C GLY A 92 6.83 -24.92 3.37
N GLY A 93 6.01 -24.09 4.00
CA GLY A 93 4.56 -24.12 3.79
C GLY A 93 4.16 -23.72 2.35
N ASP A 94 2.92 -24.04 1.95
CA ASP A 94 2.40 -23.73 0.60
C ASP A 94 2.49 -22.24 0.23
N TYR A 95 2.55 -21.34 1.22
CA TYR A 95 2.66 -19.89 1.05
C TYR A 95 3.38 -19.23 2.24
N PRO A 96 4.23 -18.22 2.01
CA PRO A 96 4.86 -17.45 3.09
C PRO A 96 3.81 -16.67 3.89
N TRP A 97 4.05 -16.57 5.20
CA TRP A 97 3.22 -15.82 6.13
C TRP A 97 4.06 -15.23 7.26
N GLU A 98 3.59 -14.11 7.79
CA GLU A 98 4.17 -13.42 8.94
C GLU A 98 3.08 -13.10 9.95
N PHE A 99 3.38 -13.32 11.22
CA PHE A 99 2.52 -13.02 12.35
C PHE A 99 3.26 -12.17 13.36
N CYS A 100 2.68 -11.05 13.77
CA CYS A 100 3.28 -10.17 14.77
C CYS A 100 2.25 -9.79 15.83
N VAL A 101 2.66 -9.88 17.09
CA VAL A 101 1.87 -9.44 18.23
C VAL A 101 2.52 -8.19 18.79
N LEU A 102 1.77 -7.10 18.85
CA LEU A 102 2.16 -5.84 19.47
C LEU A 102 1.31 -5.57 20.72
N LEU A 103 1.95 -4.99 21.73
CA LEU A 103 1.28 -4.36 22.86
C LEU A 103 1.22 -2.85 22.64
N PHE A 104 0.01 -2.32 22.55
CA PHE A 104 -0.23 -0.90 22.35
C PHE A 104 -1.26 -0.38 23.35
N ARG A 105 -0.83 0.48 24.28
CA ARG A 105 -1.71 1.12 25.29
C ARG A 105 -2.64 0.14 26.03
N GLY A 106 -2.09 -0.98 26.50
CA GLY A 106 -2.85 -2.02 27.22
C GLY A 106 -3.68 -2.93 26.31
N ARG A 107 -3.52 -2.85 24.99
CA ARG A 107 -4.21 -3.68 24.01
C ARG A 107 -3.21 -4.62 23.33
N ARG A 108 -3.66 -5.84 23.06
CA ARG A 108 -2.95 -6.81 22.23
C ARG A 108 -3.44 -6.65 20.80
N VAL A 109 -2.54 -6.26 19.92
CA VAL A 109 -2.78 -6.10 18.48
C VAL A 109 -2.04 -7.22 17.76
N GLU A 110 -2.75 -8.00 16.96
CA GLU A 110 -2.22 -9.10 16.18
C GLU A 110 -2.27 -8.71 14.71
N LEU A 111 -1.12 -8.77 14.05
CA LEU A 111 -0.95 -8.53 12.63
C LEU A 111 -0.66 -9.85 11.96
N PHE A 112 -1.43 -10.21 10.96
CA PHE A 112 -1.23 -11.41 10.17
C PHE A 112 -1.13 -11.02 8.70
N TRP A 113 -0.05 -11.44 8.06
CA TRP A 113 0.16 -11.32 6.63
C TRP A 113 0.31 -12.70 6.02
N LYS A 114 -0.36 -12.94 4.90
CA LYS A 114 -0.24 -14.19 4.15
C LYS A 114 -0.23 -13.91 2.67
N PHE A 115 0.73 -14.50 1.97
CA PHE A 115 0.79 -14.43 0.51
C PHE A 115 -0.17 -15.44 -0.11
N LYS A 116 -1.47 -15.15 -0.14
CA LYS A 116 -2.39 -15.84 -1.07
C LYS A 116 -2.33 -15.11 -2.42
N VAL A 117 -2.94 -15.68 -3.45
CA VAL A 117 -3.13 -15.06 -4.79
C VAL A 117 -3.69 -13.62 -4.72
N VAL A 118 -4.20 -13.21 -3.56
CA VAL A 118 -4.48 -11.83 -3.16
C VAL A 118 -3.67 -11.54 -1.90
N GLU A 119 -2.80 -10.53 -1.94
CA GLU A 119 -2.07 -10.05 -0.78
C GLU A 119 -3.08 -9.43 0.22
N SER A 120 -3.22 -10.03 1.40
CA SER A 120 -4.14 -9.55 2.42
C SER A 120 -3.43 -9.45 3.78
N VAL A 121 -3.47 -8.26 4.37
CA VAL A 121 -3.00 -8.01 5.74
C VAL A 121 -4.21 -7.92 6.64
N GLU A 122 -4.27 -8.76 7.66
CA GLU A 122 -5.32 -8.74 8.65
C GLU A 122 -4.79 -8.22 9.98
N VAL A 123 -5.53 -7.29 10.56
CA VAL A 123 -5.25 -6.69 11.86
C VAL A 123 -6.38 -7.11 12.79
N TYR A 124 -6.04 -7.73 13.90
CA TYR A 124 -6.96 -8.05 14.98
C TYR A 124 -6.49 -7.34 16.24
N TRP A 125 -7.43 -6.90 17.09
CA TRP A 125 -7.07 -6.36 18.39
C TRP A 125 -8.10 -6.71 19.44
N ARG A 126 -7.63 -6.76 20.68
CA ARG A 126 -8.46 -6.87 21.88
C ARG A 126 -7.78 -6.21 23.07
N LEU A 127 -8.55 -5.83 24.07
CA LEU A 127 -7.99 -5.45 25.37
C LEU A 127 -7.11 -6.59 25.89
N GLY A 128 -5.92 -6.24 26.37
CA GLY A 128 -5.03 -7.22 26.97
C GLY A 128 -5.64 -7.69 28.28
N ASP A 129 -5.72 -9.01 28.45
CA ASP A 129 -5.97 -9.61 29.76
C ASP A 129 -4.76 -9.21 30.62
N GLY A 130 -4.94 -8.27 31.54
CA GLY A 130 -3.86 -7.69 32.33
C GLY A 130 -3.01 -8.78 32.98
N VAL A 131 -1.70 -8.74 32.70
CA VAL A 131 -0.66 -9.31 33.56
C VAL A 131 -0.02 -8.14 34.30
#